data_AF-A0AAV9MNF2-F1
#
_entry.id   AF-A0AAV9MNF2-F1
#
_cell.length_a   1.000
_cell.length_b   1.000
_cell.length_c   1.000
_cell.angle_alpha   90.00
_cell.angle_beta   90.00
_cell.angle_gamma   90.00
#
_symmetry.space_group_name_H-M   'P 1'
#
loop_
_entity.id
_entity.type
_entity.pdbx_description
1 polymer ?
#
loop_
_entity_poly.entity_id
_entity_poly.type
_entity_poly.pdbx_seq_one_letter_code
_entity_poly.pdbx_strand_id
1 'polypeptide(L)'
;MDVPYPLSTSDNCGNPNYKIYCKNKTLEFLSSVGFYYKILNINPHTSSLIISPPFINKHSCQSSDLSLGGFKIDENSPFNISSRNTVMLFNCSENILLSPLNCSSSSPCRRFEEANEGRNCRNTLCCSYLKDSSMTSHRIRIRDQGCTAYSSFVDFKDEESIESWRYGIELQWIPPNNIN
;
A
#
# COMPACT_ATOMS: atom_id res chain seq x y z
N MET A 1 7.91 17.56 7.97
CA MET A 1 6.59 17.35 7.33
C MET A 1 5.57 17.78 8.35
N ASP A 2 4.77 18.78 8.00
CA ASP A 2 3.74 19.31 8.89
C ASP A 2 2.51 18.40 8.84
N VAL A 3 1.78 18.32 9.95
CA VAL A 3 0.57 17.49 10.08
C VAL A 3 -0.65 18.40 9.95
N PRO A 4 -1.36 18.39 8.80
CA PRO A 4 -2.53 19.23 8.60
C PRO A 4 -3.77 18.63 9.27
N TYR A 5 -4.72 19.48 9.64
CA TYR A 5 -6.07 19.04 9.98
C TYR A 5 -6.69 18.25 8.80
N PRO A 6 -7.40 17.13 9.03
CA PRO A 6 -7.83 16.58 10.33
C PRO A 6 -6.84 15.65 11.02
N LEU A 7 -5.69 15.37 10.40
CA LEU A 7 -4.75 14.37 10.90
C LEU A 7 -4.31 14.69 12.33
N SER A 8 -4.25 13.65 13.16
CA SER A 8 -3.96 13.74 14.59
C SER A 8 -2.74 12.94 14.95
N THR A 9 -1.89 13.46 15.83
CA THR A 9 -0.77 12.70 16.42
C THR A 9 -0.99 12.36 17.90
N SER A 10 -2.00 12.97 18.53
CA SER A 10 -2.38 12.77 19.93
C SER A 10 -3.80 13.31 20.16
N ASP A 11 -4.43 12.93 21.27
CA ASP A 11 -5.83 13.26 21.54
C ASP A 11 -6.11 14.78 21.62
N ASN A 12 -5.07 15.58 21.90
CA ASN A 12 -5.15 17.05 21.97
C ASN A 12 -4.71 17.75 20.67
N CYS A 13 -4.44 17.00 19.60
CA CYS A 13 -3.95 17.52 18.33
C CYS A 13 -4.76 16.93 17.17
N GLY A 14 -5.43 17.75 16.37
CA GLY A 14 -6.25 17.28 15.25
C GLY A 14 -7.51 16.53 15.69
N ASN A 15 -8.01 15.59 14.87
CA ASN A 15 -9.14 14.74 15.18
C ASN A 15 -8.68 13.29 15.45
N PRO A 16 -8.97 12.70 16.63
CA PRO A 16 -8.54 11.35 16.99
C PRO A 16 -8.94 10.23 16.02
N ASN A 17 -10.01 10.40 15.25
CA ASN A 17 -10.42 9.44 14.22
C ASN A 17 -9.46 9.39 13.02
N TYR A 18 -8.61 10.41 12.87
CA TYR A 18 -7.64 10.59 11.78
C TYR A 18 -6.21 10.38 12.26
N LYS A 19 -6.03 9.42 13.17
CA LYS A 19 -4.78 9.19 13.88
C LYS A 19 -3.65 8.73 12.95
N ILE A 20 -2.53 9.42 13.05
CA ILE A 20 -1.22 9.03 12.55
C ILE A 20 -0.23 9.08 13.72
N TYR A 21 0.92 8.42 13.58
CA TYR A 21 1.90 8.29 14.64
C TYR A 21 3.15 9.06 14.27
N CYS A 22 3.82 9.66 15.26
CA CYS A 22 5.12 10.29 15.08
C CYS A 22 6.14 9.57 15.96
N LYS A 23 7.13 8.93 15.34
CA LYS A 23 8.22 8.23 16.03
C LYS A 23 9.54 8.72 15.48
N ASN A 24 10.42 9.23 16.35
CA ASN A 24 11.74 9.74 15.96
C ASN A 24 11.70 10.69 14.76
N LYS A 25 10.78 11.65 14.77
CA LYS A 25 10.54 12.63 13.68
C LYS A 25 10.08 12.00 12.34
N THR A 26 9.68 10.74 12.34
CA THR A 26 9.09 10.06 11.19
C THR A 26 7.60 9.87 11.45
N LEU A 27 6.77 10.28 10.49
CA LEU A 27 5.34 10.03 10.54
C LEU A 27 5.05 8.61 10.03
N GLU A 28 4.15 7.91 10.70
CA GLU A 28 3.79 6.52 10.46
C GLU A 28 2.27 6.34 10.50
N PHE A 29 1.76 5.45 9.67
CA PHE A 29 0.38 5.01 9.68
C PHE A 29 0.31 3.60 10.28
N LEU A 30 -0.54 3.41 11.29
CA LEU A 30 -0.75 2.11 11.92
C LEU A 30 -1.85 1.36 11.19
N SER A 31 -1.48 0.24 10.57
CA SER A 31 -2.42 -0.74 10.06
C SER A 31 -3.17 -1.41 11.20
N SER A 32 -4.44 -1.76 10.97
CA SER A 32 -5.30 -2.45 11.94
C SER A 32 -4.77 -3.84 12.35
N VAL A 33 -3.82 -4.40 11.61
CA VAL A 33 -3.10 -5.64 11.98
C VAL A 33 -1.83 -5.39 12.79
N GLY A 34 -1.52 -4.15 13.17
CA GLY A 34 -0.41 -3.81 14.07
C GLY A 34 0.92 -3.47 13.37
N PHE A 35 0.94 -3.30 12.06
CA PHE A 35 2.14 -2.90 11.30
C PHE A 35 2.18 -1.38 11.08
N TYR A 36 3.36 -0.77 11.29
CA TYR A 36 3.59 0.66 11.05
C TYR A 36 4.20 0.88 9.67
N TYR A 37 3.52 1.67 8.83
CA TYR A 37 4.02 2.06 7.51
C TYR A 37 4.45 3.53 7.55
N LYS A 38 5.63 3.83 6.99
CA LYS A 38 6.14 5.21 6.96
C LYS A 38 5.26 6.06 6.05
N ILE A 39 4.85 7.24 6.52
CA ILE A 39 4.20 8.24 5.68
C ILE A 39 5.28 8.96 4.86
N LEU A 40 5.15 8.89 3.53
CA LEU A 40 6.05 9.48 2.56
C LEU A 40 5.60 10.88 2.12
N ASN A 41 4.30 11.10 2.04
CA ASN A 41 3.73 12.39 1.65
C ASN A 41 2.33 12.58 2.24
N ILE A 42 1.94 13.83 2.49
CA ILE A 42 0.58 14.22 2.89
C ILE A 42 0.14 15.36 1.97
N ASN A 43 -1.02 15.23 1.34
CA ASN A 43 -1.65 16.25 0.52
C ASN A 43 -3.05 16.60 1.08
N PRO A 44 -3.17 17.71 1.82
CA PRO A 44 -4.46 18.13 2.38
C PRO A 44 -5.46 18.56 1.30
N HIS A 45 -5.01 19.06 0.14
CA HIS A 45 -5.91 19.49 -0.93
C HIS A 45 -6.69 18.34 -1.55
N THR A 46 -6.08 17.16 -1.63
CA THR A 46 -6.72 15.94 -2.14
C THR A 46 -7.22 15.03 -1.02
N SER A 47 -7.11 15.47 0.24
CA SER A 47 -7.37 14.65 1.42
C SER A 47 -6.74 13.26 1.32
N SER A 48 -5.46 13.21 0.92
CA SER A 48 -4.73 11.97 0.72
C SER A 48 -3.33 11.98 1.31
N LEU A 49 -2.83 10.80 1.66
CA LEU A 49 -1.46 10.58 2.10
C LEU A 49 -0.90 9.36 1.38
N ILE A 50 0.41 9.30 1.26
CA ILE A 50 1.11 8.16 0.64
C ILE A 50 1.94 7.51 1.73
N ILE A 51 1.71 6.23 1.97
CA ILE A 51 2.56 5.41 2.85
C ILE A 51 3.51 4.57 2.01
N SER A 52 4.65 4.19 2.59
CA SER A 52 5.56 3.22 1.97
C SER A 52 4.91 1.83 1.93
N PRO A 53 5.01 1.09 0.83
CA PRO A 53 4.83 -0.37 0.85
C PRO A 53 5.78 -1.04 1.87
N PRO A 54 5.48 -2.27 2.30
CA PRO A 54 6.40 -3.05 3.11
C PRO A 54 7.65 -3.39 2.28
N PHE A 55 8.82 -3.46 2.92
CA PHE A 55 10.01 -3.89 2.20
C PHE A 55 9.92 -5.39 1.91
N ILE A 56 10.42 -5.79 0.74
CA ILE A 56 10.59 -7.19 0.37
C ILE A 56 11.99 -7.62 0.85
N ASN A 57 12.07 -8.75 1.54
CA ASN A 57 13.33 -9.26 2.07
C ASN A 57 14.36 -9.47 0.95
N LYS A 58 15.63 -9.14 1.21
CA LYS A 58 16.70 -9.30 0.22
C LYS A 58 17.12 -10.75 -0.02
N HIS A 59 16.76 -11.65 0.88
CA HIS A 59 17.12 -13.07 0.83
C HIS A 59 15.91 -13.99 0.60
N SER A 60 14.69 -13.44 0.62
CA SER A 60 13.46 -14.18 0.34
C SER A 60 12.43 -13.27 -0.33
N CYS A 61 11.59 -13.80 -1.22
CA CYS A 61 10.46 -13.04 -1.79
C CYS A 61 9.30 -12.96 -0.78
N GLN A 62 9.54 -12.33 0.37
CA GLN A 62 8.56 -12.16 1.43
C GLN A 62 8.55 -10.70 1.87
N SER A 63 7.37 -10.10 1.99
CA SER A 63 7.24 -8.75 2.54
C SER A 63 7.30 -8.79 4.06
N SER A 64 7.75 -7.68 4.65
CA SER A 64 7.95 -7.56 6.09
C SER A 64 6.68 -7.64 6.94
N ASP A 65 5.52 -7.51 6.32
CA ASP A 65 4.19 -7.60 6.93
C ASP A 65 3.46 -8.93 6.63
N LEU A 66 4.14 -9.91 6.00
CA LEU A 66 3.55 -11.20 5.64
C LEU A 66 2.94 -11.93 6.83
N SER A 67 3.63 -11.95 7.97
CA SER A 67 3.15 -12.62 9.19
C SER A 67 1.86 -12.01 9.74
N LEU A 68 1.51 -10.79 9.32
CA LEU A 68 0.29 -10.08 9.71
C LEU A 68 -0.79 -10.12 8.61
N GLY A 69 -0.51 -10.77 7.48
CA GLY A 69 -1.44 -10.94 6.35
C GLY A 69 -1.53 -9.75 5.40
N GLY A 70 -0.59 -8.80 5.50
CA GLY A 70 -0.53 -7.59 4.67
C GLY A 70 -1.21 -6.37 5.28
N PHE A 71 -1.40 -5.33 4.46
CA PHE A 71 -1.98 -4.07 4.89
C PHE A 71 -3.50 -4.16 5.10
N LYS A 72 -4.00 -3.60 6.20
CA LYS A 72 -5.42 -3.54 6.52
C LYS A 72 -5.80 -2.26 7.25
N ILE A 73 -6.85 -1.59 6.83
CA ILE A 73 -7.49 -0.46 7.51
C ILE A 73 -8.74 -0.99 8.24
N ASP A 74 -9.06 -0.43 9.40
CA ASP A 74 -10.35 -0.67 10.06
C ASP A 74 -11.49 -0.18 9.15
N GLU A 75 -12.56 -0.96 9.02
CA GLU A 75 -13.68 -0.62 8.12
C GLU A 75 -14.49 0.60 8.59
N ASN A 76 -14.37 0.99 9.87
CA ASN A 76 -14.97 2.20 10.41
C ASN A 76 -14.02 3.40 10.36
N SER A 77 -12.80 3.21 9.87
CA SER A 77 -11.81 4.28 9.73
C SER A 77 -12.27 5.30 8.67
N PRO A 78 -11.94 6.58 8.81
CA PRO A 78 -12.19 7.55 7.74
C PRO A 78 -11.28 7.35 6.52
N PHE A 79 -10.31 6.42 6.59
CA PHE A 79 -9.32 6.17 5.54
C PHE A 79 -9.70 4.98 4.64
N ASN A 80 -9.39 5.10 3.36
CA ASN A 80 -9.50 4.06 2.35
C ASN A 80 -8.26 4.03 1.47
N ILE A 81 -7.89 2.88 0.91
CA ILE A 81 -6.92 2.77 -0.18
C ILE A 81 -7.56 3.37 -1.43
N SER A 82 -6.89 4.34 -2.06
CA SER A 82 -7.42 5.00 -3.25
C SER A 82 -7.38 4.08 -4.47
N SER A 83 -8.21 4.38 -5.48
CA SER A 83 -8.20 3.66 -6.77
C SER A 83 -6.98 3.92 -7.64
N ARG A 84 -6.09 4.83 -7.21
CA ARG A 84 -4.84 5.18 -7.94
C ARG A 84 -3.72 4.19 -7.67
N ASN A 85 -3.93 3.22 -6.79
CA ASN A 85 -2.93 2.23 -6.43
C ASN A 85 -2.93 1.05 -7.40
N THR A 86 -1.80 0.82 -8.06
CA THR A 86 -1.51 -0.44 -8.74
C THR A 86 -0.69 -1.33 -7.81
N VAL A 87 -1.27 -2.45 -7.40
CA VAL A 87 -0.65 -3.42 -6.50
C VAL A 87 -0.04 -4.54 -7.34
N MET A 88 1.20 -4.90 -7.02
CA MET A 88 1.91 -6.03 -7.59
C MET A 88 2.09 -7.09 -6.50
N LEU A 89 1.70 -8.33 -6.79
CA LEU A 89 1.82 -9.49 -5.92
C LEU A 89 2.92 -10.40 -6.43
N PHE A 90 3.70 -10.97 -5.53
CA PHE A 90 4.88 -11.77 -5.86
C PHE A 90 4.93 -13.09 -5.10
N ASN A 91 5.64 -14.06 -5.66
CA ASN A 91 5.76 -15.42 -5.15
C ASN A 91 4.38 -16.01 -4.79
N CYS A 92 3.52 -15.99 -5.81
CA CYS A 92 2.16 -16.47 -5.71
C CYS A 92 2.05 -17.97 -5.97
N SER A 93 1.07 -18.60 -5.34
CA SER A 93 0.57 -19.91 -5.73
C SER A 93 -0.43 -19.80 -6.87
N GLU A 94 -0.63 -20.87 -7.63
CA GLU A 94 -1.58 -20.93 -8.75
C GLU A 94 -3.03 -20.67 -8.35
N ASN A 95 -3.38 -20.82 -7.06
CA ASN A 95 -4.71 -20.50 -6.54
C ASN A 95 -5.11 -19.04 -6.81
N ILE A 96 -4.14 -18.14 -6.98
CA ILE A 96 -4.42 -16.73 -7.28
C ILE A 96 -5.00 -16.53 -8.69
N LEU A 97 -4.76 -17.48 -9.61
CA LEU A 97 -5.24 -17.41 -11.00
C LEU A 97 -6.78 -17.52 -11.12
N LEU A 98 -7.45 -17.92 -10.04
CA LEU A 98 -8.91 -17.89 -9.92
C LEU A 98 -9.47 -16.46 -9.74
N SER A 99 -8.60 -15.48 -9.54
CA SER A 99 -8.94 -14.06 -9.39
C SER A 99 -8.65 -13.31 -10.69
N PRO A 100 -9.40 -12.24 -11.03
CA PRO A 100 -9.23 -11.48 -12.27
C PRO A 100 -8.00 -10.55 -12.20
N LEU A 101 -6.80 -11.13 -12.05
CA LEU A 101 -5.53 -10.41 -11.95
C LEU A 101 -4.76 -10.49 -13.27
N ASN A 102 -3.91 -9.49 -13.52
CA ASN A 102 -2.97 -9.55 -14.63
C ASN A 102 -1.69 -10.27 -14.22
N CYS A 103 -1.59 -11.56 -14.54
CA CYS A 103 -0.40 -12.39 -14.30
C CYS A 103 0.36 -12.70 -15.61
N SER A 104 0.12 -11.96 -16.69
CA SER A 104 0.76 -12.19 -17.98
C SER A 104 2.27 -11.92 -17.91
N SER A 105 3.00 -12.37 -18.94
CA SER A 105 4.42 -12.03 -19.11
C SER A 105 4.67 -10.53 -19.32
N SER A 106 3.66 -9.78 -19.73
CA SER A 106 3.69 -8.31 -19.87
C SER A 106 3.18 -7.58 -18.62
N SER A 107 2.83 -8.30 -17.55
CA SER A 107 2.36 -7.69 -16.32
C SER A 107 3.43 -6.77 -15.71
N PRO A 108 3.05 -5.59 -15.18
CA PRO A 108 3.96 -4.69 -14.47
C PRO A 108 4.83 -5.35 -13.40
N CYS A 109 4.34 -6.41 -12.75
CA CYS A 109 5.13 -7.15 -11.75
C CYS A 109 6.41 -7.75 -12.34
N ARG A 110 6.40 -8.19 -13.62
CA ARG A 110 7.58 -8.72 -14.31
C ARG A 110 8.64 -7.66 -14.53
N ARG A 111 8.23 -6.43 -14.83
CA ARG A 111 9.15 -5.29 -14.94
C ARG A 111 9.72 -4.89 -13.59
N PHE A 112 8.92 -4.96 -12.52
CA PHE A 112 9.42 -4.71 -11.17
C PHE A 112 10.44 -5.74 -10.69
N GLU A 113 10.29 -7.01 -11.08
CA GLU A 113 11.28 -8.07 -10.82
C GLU A 113 12.66 -7.75 -11.44
N GLU A 114 12.72 -6.87 -12.44
CA GLU A 114 13.98 -6.41 -13.01
C GLU A 114 14.71 -5.35 -12.17
N ALA A 115 13.99 -4.62 -11.32
CA ALA A 115 14.59 -3.69 -10.34
C ALA A 115 15.23 -4.41 -9.15
N ASN A 116 16.11 -3.70 -8.43
CA ASN A 116 16.86 -4.26 -7.30
C ASN A 116 15.92 -4.74 -6.18
N GLU A 117 14.81 -4.05 -5.96
CA GLU A 117 13.82 -4.34 -4.92
C GLU A 117 12.98 -5.59 -5.21
N GLY A 118 12.73 -5.89 -6.49
CA GLY A 118 11.93 -7.04 -6.93
C GLY A 118 12.74 -8.27 -7.34
N ARG A 119 14.07 -8.14 -7.50
CA ARG A 119 14.94 -9.18 -8.07
C ARG A 119 14.81 -10.55 -7.41
N ASN A 120 14.56 -10.61 -6.11
CA ASN A 120 14.47 -11.87 -5.37
C ASN A 120 13.16 -12.64 -5.63
N CYS A 121 12.20 -12.00 -6.30
CA CYS A 121 10.92 -12.59 -6.66
C CYS A 121 10.90 -13.18 -8.08
N ARG A 122 11.99 -13.02 -8.85
CA ARG A 122 12.12 -13.56 -10.21
C ARG A 122 11.82 -15.05 -10.27
N ASN A 123 11.33 -15.48 -11.43
CA ASN A 123 11.00 -16.88 -11.73
C ASN A 123 9.89 -17.48 -10.85
N THR A 124 9.14 -16.64 -10.12
CA THR A 124 7.93 -17.06 -9.41
C THR A 124 6.68 -16.54 -10.13
N LEU A 125 5.49 -17.02 -9.77
CA LEU A 125 4.25 -16.43 -10.28
C LEU A 125 4.08 -15.04 -9.65
N CYS A 126 3.89 -14.02 -10.49
CA CYS A 126 3.56 -12.67 -10.06
C CYS A 126 2.32 -12.20 -10.80
N CYS A 127 1.58 -11.29 -10.18
CA CYS A 127 0.38 -10.70 -10.75
C CYS A 127 0.29 -9.22 -10.37
N SER A 128 -0.50 -8.45 -11.10
CA SER A 128 -0.83 -7.08 -10.73
C SER A 128 -2.32 -6.80 -10.86
N TYR A 129 -2.81 -5.80 -10.12
CA TYR A 129 -4.17 -5.31 -10.23
C TYR A 129 -4.26 -3.84 -9.81
N LEU A 130 -5.25 -3.14 -10.36
CA LEU A 130 -5.62 -1.79 -9.93
C LEU A 130 -6.57 -1.88 -8.74
N LYS A 131 -6.45 -0.96 -7.78
CA LYS A 131 -7.35 -0.86 -6.62
C LYS A 131 -8.68 -0.18 -6.92
N ASP A 132 -9.31 -0.50 -8.04
CA ASP A 132 -10.58 0.07 -8.47
C ASP A 132 -11.81 -0.54 -7.78
N SER A 133 -11.68 -1.73 -7.18
CA SER A 133 -12.78 -2.41 -6.48
C SER A 133 -13.00 -1.87 -5.06
N SER A 134 -14.19 -1.30 -4.83
CA SER A 134 -14.64 -0.83 -3.51
C SER A 134 -14.63 -1.94 -2.45
N MET A 135 -14.87 -3.20 -2.82
CA MET A 135 -14.88 -4.35 -1.91
C MET A 135 -13.52 -4.61 -1.24
N THR A 136 -12.43 -4.05 -1.77
CA THR A 136 -11.08 -4.24 -1.24
C THR A 136 -10.39 -2.92 -0.85
N SER A 137 -11.14 -1.83 -0.72
CA SER A 137 -10.61 -0.51 -0.38
C SER A 137 -9.90 -0.47 0.97
N HIS A 138 -10.13 -1.45 1.84
CA HIS A 138 -9.54 -1.48 3.19
C HIS A 138 -8.38 -2.46 3.36
N ARG A 139 -7.94 -3.19 2.33
CA ARG A 139 -6.86 -4.18 2.53
C ARG A 139 -6.06 -4.53 1.28
N ILE A 140 -4.77 -4.79 1.46
CA ILE A 140 -3.93 -5.54 0.51
C ILE A 140 -3.56 -6.85 1.18
N ARG A 141 -4.07 -7.96 0.64
CA ARG A 141 -3.95 -9.26 1.27
C ARG A 141 -2.79 -10.05 0.70
N ILE A 142 -1.97 -10.61 1.58
CA ILE A 142 -0.95 -11.61 1.29
C ILE A 142 -1.00 -12.73 2.34
N ARG A 143 -0.48 -13.91 1.99
CA ARG A 143 -0.40 -15.12 2.84
C ARG A 143 0.39 -16.20 2.10
N ASP A 144 0.92 -17.17 2.82
CA ASP A 144 1.72 -18.27 2.24
C ASP A 144 0.96 -19.09 1.17
N GLN A 145 -0.35 -19.29 1.33
CA GLN A 145 -1.20 -19.99 0.33
C GLN A 145 -1.73 -19.07 -0.79
N GLY A 146 -1.28 -17.82 -0.84
CA GLY A 146 -1.69 -16.80 -1.79
C GLY A 146 -0.48 -16.28 -2.50
N CYS A 147 0.00 -15.10 -2.08
CA CYS A 147 1.26 -14.51 -2.48
C CYS A 147 1.98 -14.07 -1.20
N THR A 148 3.30 -14.18 -1.15
CA THR A 148 4.07 -13.91 0.09
C THR A 148 4.65 -12.51 0.16
N ALA A 149 4.59 -11.75 -0.93
CA ALA A 149 5.04 -10.36 -0.96
C ALA A 149 4.13 -9.53 -1.86
N TYR A 150 4.13 -8.23 -1.62
CA TYR A 150 3.55 -7.26 -2.53
C TYR A 150 4.34 -5.96 -2.53
N SER A 151 4.10 -5.16 -3.57
CA SER A 151 4.49 -3.76 -3.68
C SER A 151 3.33 -2.95 -4.25
N SER A 152 3.41 -1.63 -4.18
CA SER A 152 2.37 -0.74 -4.69
C SER A 152 2.96 0.54 -5.26
N PHE A 153 2.27 1.05 -6.29
CA PHE A 153 2.64 2.26 -7.00
C PHE A 153 1.40 3.13 -7.21
N VAL A 154 1.57 4.44 -7.01
CA VAL A 154 0.51 5.43 -7.19
C VAL A 154 0.58 5.98 -8.61
N ASP A 155 -0.57 6.04 -9.31
CA ASP A 155 -0.67 6.50 -10.71
C ASP A 155 0.27 5.77 -11.67
N PHE A 156 0.41 4.46 -11.49
CA PHE A 156 1.23 3.65 -12.37
C PHE A 156 0.85 3.83 -13.84
N LYS A 157 1.86 4.04 -14.69
CA LYS A 157 1.72 4.05 -16.15
C LYS A 157 2.75 3.10 -16.75
N ASP A 158 2.26 2.20 -17.60
CA ASP A 158 3.11 1.18 -18.22
C ASP A 158 4.12 1.78 -19.22
N GLU A 159 3.87 2.97 -19.75
CA GLU A 159 4.80 3.62 -20.68
C GLU A 159 6.03 4.24 -19.99
N GLU A 160 5.97 4.44 -18.67
CA GLU A 160 7.02 5.11 -17.91
C GLU A 160 8.16 4.16 -17.53
N SER A 161 9.37 4.70 -17.36
CA SER A 161 10.52 3.95 -16.83
C SER A 161 10.29 3.58 -15.37
N ILE A 162 10.93 2.51 -14.90
CA ILE A 162 10.79 2.06 -13.51
C ILE A 162 11.28 3.11 -12.50
N GLU A 163 12.27 3.94 -12.85
CA GLU A 163 12.75 5.02 -11.97
C GLU A 163 11.72 6.14 -11.82
N SER A 164 10.78 6.27 -12.77
CA SER A 164 9.72 7.28 -12.75
C SER A 164 8.51 6.84 -11.93
N TRP A 165 8.41 5.55 -11.60
CA TRP A 165 7.26 5.02 -10.89
C TRP A 165 7.21 5.53 -9.45
N ARG A 166 6.02 5.96 -9.04
CA ARG A 166 5.79 6.53 -7.71
C ARG A 166 5.53 5.43 -6.69
N TYR A 167 6.59 4.95 -6.07
CA TYR A 167 6.54 3.92 -5.02
C TYR A 167 5.68 4.41 -3.83
N GLY A 168 4.61 3.68 -3.52
CA GLY A 168 3.64 4.17 -2.54
C GLY A 168 2.33 3.39 -2.49
N ILE A 169 1.66 3.46 -1.34
CA ILE A 169 0.24 3.16 -1.19
C ILE A 169 -0.44 4.49 -0.84
N GLU A 170 -1.25 5.05 -1.74
CA GLU A 170 -2.07 6.21 -1.45
C GLU A 170 -3.31 5.80 -0.65
N LEU A 171 -3.49 6.45 0.49
CA LEU A 171 -4.72 6.43 1.27
C LEU A 171 -5.44 7.76 1.07
N GLN A 172 -6.75 7.71 0.92
CA GLN A 172 -7.63 8.88 0.97
C GLN A 172 -8.40 8.86 2.27
N TRP A 173 -8.66 10.04 2.84
CA TRP A 173 -9.57 10.18 3.96
C TRP A 173 -10.79 11.03 3.60
N ILE A 174 -11.89 10.73 4.25
CA ILE A 174 -13.11 11.54 4.17
C ILE A 174 -12.86 12.81 5.00
N PRO A 175 -12.95 14.03 4.45
CA PRO A 175 -12.84 15.24 5.26
C PRO A 175 -13.87 15.23 6.40
N PRO A 176 -13.54 15.71 7.60
CA PRO A 176 -14.53 15.81 8.67
C PRO A 176 -15.66 16.73 8.22
N ASN A 177 -16.88 16.41 8.64
CA ASN A 177 -18.01 17.32 8.43
C ASN A 177 -17.69 18.65 9.11
N ASN A 178 -17.63 19.74 8.35
CA ASN A 178 -17.63 21.08 8.91
C ASN A 178 -19.00 21.26 9.58
N ILE A 179 -19.06 21.05 10.90
CA ILE A 179 -20.14 21.64 11.68
C ILE A 179 -19.77 23.12 11.77
N ASN A 180 -20.28 23.89 10.81
CA ASN A 180 -20.33 25.35 10.91
C ASN A 180 -21.17 25.76 12.11
#